data_AF-A0A961D4X1-F1
#
_entry.id   AF-A0A961D4X1-F1
#
_cell.length_a   1.000
_cell.length_b   1.000
_cell.length_c   1.000
_cell.angle_alpha   90.00
_cell.angle_beta   90.00
_cell.angle_gamma   90.00
#
_symmetry.space_group_name_H-M   'P 1'
#
loop_
_entity.id
_entity.type
_entity.pdbx_description
1 polymer ?
#
loop_
_entity_poly.entity_id
_entity_poly.type
_entity_poly.pdbx_seq_one_letter_code
_entity_poly.pdbx_strand_id
1 'polypeptide(L)'
;MAREPLAAMGTDELVNRLAEEKERLFKLRFQIATGQLENSAAIGAARKDIARLQTELRAREIAAAEAAAQESAAADAAAGGAS
;
A
#
# COMPACT_ATOMS: atom_id res chain seq x y z
N MET A 1 2.47 -15.72 -14.31
CA MET A 1 1.19 -15.04 -14.04
C MET A 1 1.45 -13.55 -14.04
N ALA A 2 0.81 -12.81 -14.94
CA ALA A 2 0.91 -11.35 -14.98
C ALA A 2 0.30 -10.81 -13.68
N ARG A 3 1.09 -10.03 -12.95
CA ARG A 3 0.65 -9.43 -11.69
C ARG A 3 -0.02 -8.11 -12.00
N GLU A 4 -1.27 -7.95 -11.56
CA GLU A 4 -2.02 -6.72 -11.82
C GLU A 4 -1.29 -5.48 -11.29
N PRO A 5 -1.35 -4.35 -12.02
CA PRO A 5 -0.77 -3.10 -11.59
C PRO A 5 -1.57 -2.53 -10.41
N LEU A 6 -0.90 -2.32 -9.27
CA LEU A 6 -1.52 -1.75 -8.05
C LEU A 6 -2.03 -0.32 -8.27
N ALA A 7 -1.42 0.42 -9.19
CA ALA A 7 -1.84 1.77 -9.56
C ALA A 7 -3.26 1.81 -10.18
N ALA A 8 -3.72 0.71 -10.78
CA ALA A 8 -5.05 0.63 -11.38
C ALA A 8 -6.16 0.35 -10.34
N MET A 9 -5.81 -0.01 -9.11
CA MET A 9 -6.76 -0.36 -8.05
C MET A 9 -7.20 0.87 -7.26
N GLY A 10 -8.45 0.85 -6.81
CA GLY A 10 -8.96 1.81 -5.83
C GLY A 10 -8.23 1.70 -4.50
N THR A 11 -8.16 2.79 -3.73
CA THR A 11 -7.48 2.79 -2.42
C THR A 11 -8.12 1.77 -1.46
N ASP A 12 -9.44 1.66 -1.45
CA ASP A 12 -10.16 0.68 -0.63
C ASP A 12 -9.85 -0.76 -1.04
N GLU A 13 -9.71 -1.02 -2.34
CA GLU A 13 -9.32 -2.34 -2.84
C GLU A 13 -7.89 -2.70 -2.40
N LEU A 14 -6.96 -1.74 -2.43
CA LEU A 14 -5.59 -1.96 -1.93
C LEU A 14 -5.57 -2.26 -0.43
N VAL A 15 -6.40 -1.59 0.36
CA VAL A 15 -6.53 -1.84 1.81
C VAL A 15 -7.11 -3.24 2.06
N ASN A 16 -8.15 -3.63 1.31
CA ASN A 16 -8.75 -4.95 1.42
C ASN A 16 -7.75 -6.06 1.04
N ARG A 17 -7.07 -5.94 -0.10
CA ARG A 17 -6.03 -6.90 -0.50
C ARG A 17 -4.87 -6.96 0.51
N LEU A 18 -4.52 -5.84 1.14
CA LEU A 18 -3.51 -5.81 2.19
C LEU A 18 -3.95 -6.62 3.42
N ALA A 19 -5.23 -6.52 3.81
CA ALA A 19 -5.78 -7.31 4.91
C ALA A 19 -5.79 -8.81 4.57
N GLU A 20 -6.22 -9.17 3.36
CA GLU A 20 -6.23 -10.56 2.88
C GLU A 20 -4.83 -11.17 2.87
N GLU A 21 -3.82 -10.47 2.34
CA GLU A 21 -2.44 -10.98 2.33
C GLU A 21 -1.83 -11.09 3.73
N LYS A 22 -2.21 -10.22 4.67
CA LYS A 22 -1.80 -10.35 6.08
C LYS A 22 -2.42 -11.58 6.73
N GLU A 23 -3.71 -11.83 6.49
CA GLU A 23 -4.39 -13.04 6.98
C GLU A 23 -3.77 -14.30 6.37
N ARG A 24 -3.48 -14.26 5.07
CA ARG A 24 -2.78 -15.35 4.37
C ARG A 24 -1.40 -15.60 4.97
N LEU A 25 -0.61 -14.56 5.25
CA LEU A 25 0.69 -14.70 5.91
C LEU A 25 0.54 -15.30 7.33
N PHE A 26 -0.50 -14.92 8.07
CA PHE A 26 -0.78 -15.50 9.39
C PHE A 26 -1.08 -16.99 9.29
N LYS A 27 -1.95 -17.42 8.37
CA LYS A 27 -2.24 -18.84 8.10
C LYS A 27 -1.00 -19.62 7.69
N LEU A 28 -0.18 -19.06 6.80
CA LEU A 28 1.09 -19.67 6.39
C LEU A 28 2.04 -19.85 7.57
N ARG A 29 2.16 -18.84 8.45
CA ARG A 29 2.98 -18.93 9.67
C ARG A 29 2.48 -20.01 10.62
N PHE A 30 1.16 -20.17 10.75
CA PHE A 30 0.57 -21.24 11.53
C PHE A 30 0.91 -22.61 10.95
N GLN A 31 0.81 -22.78 9.62
CA GLN A 31 1.18 -24.02 8.93
C GLN A 31 2.67 -24.36 9.07
N ILE A 32 3.56 -23.36 9.13
CA ILE A 32 4.99 -23.59 9.46
C ILE A 32 5.10 -24.19 10.86
N ALA A 33 4.43 -23.58 11.84
CA ALA A 33 4.52 -23.99 13.24
C ALA A 33 3.96 -25.41 13.46
N THR A 34 2.95 -25.83 12.70
CA THR A 34 2.41 -27.19 12.74
C THR A 34 3.18 -28.19 11.86
N GLY A 35 4.15 -27.74 11.09
CA GLY A 35 4.92 -28.59 10.15
C GLY A 35 4.12 -29.06 8.94
N GLN A 36 2.96 -28.47 8.67
CA GLN A 36 2.06 -28.85 7.56
C GLN A 36 2.24 -27.98 6.31
N LEU A 37 3.27 -27.14 6.27
CA LEU A 37 3.49 -26.25 5.14
C LEU A 37 4.10 -26.99 3.95
N GLU A 38 3.37 -27.06 2.85
CA GLU A 38 3.83 -27.68 1.61
C GLU A 38 4.77 -26.77 0.80
N ASN A 39 4.54 -25.44 0.82
CA ASN A 39 5.29 -24.49 0.00
C ASN A 39 5.83 -23.30 0.83
N SER A 40 7.10 -23.36 1.20
CA SER A 40 7.80 -22.30 1.94
C SER A 40 8.00 -21.00 1.14
N ALA A 41 8.04 -21.08 -0.20
CA ALA A 41 8.16 -19.89 -1.04
C ALA A 41 6.91 -18.98 -0.96
N ALA A 42 5.76 -19.54 -0.60
CA ALA A 42 4.51 -18.81 -0.44
C ALA A 42 4.60 -17.70 0.63
N ILE A 43 5.40 -17.91 1.67
CA ILE A 43 5.64 -16.90 2.73
C ILE A 43 6.42 -15.72 2.18
N GLY A 44 7.47 -16.00 1.40
CA GLY A 44 8.28 -14.99 0.75
C GLY A 44 7.47 -14.15 -0.23
N ALA A 45 6.59 -14.80 -0.99
CA ALA A 45 5.63 -14.13 -1.87
C ALA A 45 4.68 -13.22 -1.08
N ALA A 46 3.99 -13.74 -0.06
CA ALA A 46 3.06 -12.98 0.77
C ALA A 46 3.71 -11.72 1.38
N ARG A 47 4.94 -11.85 1.90
CA ARG A 47 5.70 -10.72 2.45
C ARG A 47 6.02 -9.65 1.41
N LYS A 48 6.43 -10.05 0.20
CA LYS A 48 6.68 -9.13 -0.91
C LYS A 48 5.40 -8.43 -1.34
N ASP A 49 4.27 -9.13 -1.28
CA ASP A 49 2.98 -8.60 -1.70
C ASP A 49 2.44 -7.56 -0.74
N ILE A 50 2.53 -7.85 0.56
CA ILE A 50 2.26 -6.89 1.64
C ILE A 50 3.14 -5.64 1.48
N ALA A 51 4.45 -5.79 1.30
CA ALA A 51 5.35 -4.66 1.17
C ALA A 51 4.98 -3.76 -0.02
N ARG A 52 4.67 -4.35 -1.18
CA ARG A 52 4.26 -3.59 -2.36
C ARG A 52 2.94 -2.83 -2.16
N LEU A 53 1.96 -3.46 -1.53
CA LEU A 53 0.67 -2.82 -1.22
C LEU A 53 0.86 -1.64 -0.26
N GLN A 54 1.70 -1.80 0.77
CA GLN A 54 2.02 -0.72 1.70
C GLN A 54 2.77 0.44 1.02
N THR A 55 3.71 0.14 0.12
CA THR A 55 4.43 1.18 -0.64
C THR A 55 3.48 2.00 -1.50
N GLU A 56 2.54 1.36 -2.19
CA GLU A 56 1.55 2.05 -3.03
C GLU A 56 0.62 2.95 -2.18
N LEU A 57 0.09 2.42 -1.07
CA LEU A 57 -0.72 3.22 -0.15
C LEU A 57 0.06 4.43 0.37
N ARG A 58 1.32 4.24 0.75
CA ARG A 58 2.17 5.33 1.23
C ARG A 58 2.46 6.36 0.13
N ALA A 59 2.69 5.92 -1.10
CA ALA A 59 2.88 6.82 -2.23
C ALA A 59 1.65 7.71 -2.46
N ARG A 60 0.44 7.16 -2.32
CA ARG A 60 -0.81 7.92 -2.41
C ARG A 60 -0.97 8.93 -1.27
N GLU A 61 -0.63 8.55 -0.04
CA GLU A 61 -0.62 9.46 1.09
C GLU A 61 0.34 10.64 0.89
N ILE A 62 1.56 10.37 0.39
CA ILE A 62 2.55 11.41 0.11
C ILE A 62 2.03 12.34 -0.99
N ALA A 63 1.52 11.81 -2.09
CA ALA A 63 0.97 12.62 -3.17
C ALA A 63 -0.20 13.51 -2.71
N ALA A 64 -1.08 12.98 -1.85
CA ALA A 64 -2.17 13.76 -1.25
C ALA A 64 -1.65 14.88 -0.33
N ALA A 65 -0.62 14.60 0.48
CA ALA A 65 0.01 15.60 1.35
C ALA A 65 0.74 16.69 0.55
N GLU A 66 1.43 16.33 -0.53
CA GLU A 66 2.09 17.28 -1.43
C GLU A 66 1.07 18.17 -2.16
N ALA A 67 -0.04 17.59 -2.63
CA ALA A 67 -1.12 18.36 -3.25
C ALA A 67 -1.73 19.38 -2.27
N ALA A 68 -2.00 18.97 -1.02
CA ALA A 68 -2.49 19.86 0.03
C ALA A 68 -1.49 20.99 0.37
N ALA A 69 -0.19 20.69 0.38
CA ALA A 69 0.85 21.69 0.60
C ALA A 69 0.94 22.69 -0.56
N GLN A 70 0.83 22.23 -1.81
CA GLN A 70 0.82 23.10 -3.01
C GLN A 70 -0.38 24.04 -3.03
N GLU A 71 -1.55 23.58 -2.58
CA GLU A 71 -2.75 24.43 -2.48
C GLU A 71 -2.58 25.53 -1.42
N SER A 72 -1.98 25.22 -0.28
CA SER A 72 -1.70 26.22 0.76
C SER A 72 -0.64 27.26 0.33
N ALA A 73 0.35 26.87 -0.47
CA ALA A 73 1.36 27.78 -1.02
C ALA A 73 0.78 28.71 -2.10
N ALA A 74 -0.19 28.22 -2.90
CA ALA A 74 -0.87 29.05 -3.89
C ALA A 74 -1.80 30.10 -3.25
N ALA A 75 -2.39 29.80 -2.08
CA ALA A 75 -3.22 30.73 -1.33
C ALA A 75 -2.42 31.88 -0.68
N ASP A 76 -1.19 31.61 -0.22
CA ASP A 76 -0.31 32.62 0.39
C ASP A 76 0.19 33.65 -0.64
N ALA A 77 0.48 33.23 -1.87
CA ALA A 77 0.93 34.12 -2.95
C ALA A 77 -0.15 35.12 -3.42
N ALA A 78 -1.44 34.81 -3.28
CA ALA A 78 -2.54 35.68 -3.71
C ALA A 78 -2.82 36.84 -2.73
N ALA A 79 -2.35 36.77 -1.48
CA ALA A 79 -2.57 37.79 -0.46
C ALA A 79 -1.50 38.92 -0.46
N GLY A 80 -0.37 38.73 -1.15
CA GLY A 80 0.76 39.67 -1.17
C GLY A 80 0.72 40.77 -2.23
N GLY A 81 -0.33 40.83 -3.06
CA GLY A 81 -0.43 41.73 -4.22
C GLY A 81 -1.44 42.87 -4.06
N ALA A 82 -1.42 43.59 -2.93
CA ALA A 82 -2.19 44.81 -2.75
C ALA A 82 -1.39 45.82 -1.93
N SER A 83 -0.46 46.52 -2.56
CA SER A 83 0.13 47.79 -2.11
C SER A 83 0.71 48.53 -3.30
#